data_AF-A0A218Y3E5-F1
#
_entry.id   AF-A0A218Y3E5-F1
#
_cell.length_a   1.000
_cell.length_b   1.000
_cell.length_c   1.000
_cell.angle_alpha   90.00
_cell.angle_beta   90.00
_cell.angle_gamma   90.00
#
_symmetry.space_group_name_H-M   'P 1'
#
loop_
_entity.id
_entity.type
_entity.pdbx_description
1 polymer ?
#
loop_
_entity_poly.entity_id
_entity_poly.type
_entity_poly.pdbx_seq_one_letter_code
_entity_poly.pdbx_strand_id
1 'polypeptide(L)'
;MASRTRGAPRQSTYAPKPAPATAAAAATGPGVPEKRKPVFTKVDRLQPGTSGHNLTVKVVNSKDVPMNARANRSSSSSSKAMLSRPPPRVARIAECLIGDETGSIIFTARNEQVDIMQPGATVILRNAKIDMFKGTMRLAVDKWGLVEVAEPADFEVKEDNNLSLVEYELVNVTEE
;
A
#
# COMPACT_ATOMS: atom_id res chain seq x y z
N MET A 1 40.60 -73.26 -5.54
CA MET A 1 39.22 -72.84 -5.21
C MET A 1 39.28 -71.36 -4.88
N ALA A 2 39.09 -70.48 -5.86
CA ALA A 2 37.79 -69.99 -6.33
C ALA A 2 37.10 -69.11 -5.27
N SER A 3 36.70 -67.91 -5.72
CA SER A 3 35.60 -67.09 -5.20
C SER A 3 35.96 -66.09 -4.09
N ARG A 4 35.34 -64.91 -3.94
CA ARG A 4 34.29 -64.12 -4.62
C ARG A 4 34.29 -62.78 -3.86
N THR A 5 34.49 -61.62 -4.49
CA THR A 5 33.46 -60.65 -4.88
C THR A 5 32.32 -60.35 -3.88
N ARG A 6 32.08 -59.03 -3.74
CA ARG A 6 30.81 -58.29 -3.47
C ARG A 6 30.32 -58.10 -2.04
N GLY A 7 30.09 -56.82 -1.71
CA GLY A 7 28.72 -56.32 -1.51
C GLY A 7 28.33 -55.94 -0.08
N ALA A 8 28.22 -54.63 0.17
CA ALA A 8 27.22 -54.06 1.10
C ALA A 8 25.79 -54.40 0.59
N PRO A 9 24.66 -54.31 1.34
CA PRO A 9 24.34 -53.22 2.29
C PRO A 9 23.31 -53.50 3.45
N ARG A 10 23.03 -52.43 4.21
CA ARG A 10 21.72 -51.99 4.80
C ARG A 10 21.05 -52.78 5.95
N GLN A 11 20.77 -52.07 7.06
CA GLN A 11 19.44 -51.74 7.66
C GLN A 11 19.60 -51.37 9.16
N SER A 12 19.21 -50.16 9.60
CA SER A 12 17.87 -49.73 10.09
C SER A 12 17.56 -50.17 11.53
N THR A 13 17.31 -49.22 12.43
CA THR A 13 16.14 -49.21 13.36
C THR A 13 16.05 -47.93 14.22
N TYR A 14 14.80 -47.47 14.38
CA TYR A 14 14.17 -46.40 15.20
C TYR A 14 14.59 -46.39 16.70
N ALA A 15 14.43 -45.38 17.59
CA ALA A 15 13.69 -44.10 17.69
C ALA A 15 14.27 -43.24 18.88
N PRO A 16 13.89 -41.95 19.06
CA PRO A 16 14.49 -41.05 20.08
C PRO A 16 13.59 -40.61 21.28
N LYS A 17 14.26 -40.04 22.31
CA LYS A 17 13.85 -39.06 23.39
C LYS A 17 13.33 -39.61 24.75
N PRO A 18 13.37 -38.84 25.90
CA PRO A 18 13.93 -37.49 26.16
C PRO A 18 14.63 -37.19 27.54
N ALA A 19 15.25 -35.99 27.61
CA ALA A 19 15.41 -35.03 28.75
C ALA A 19 16.56 -35.20 29.78
N PRO A 20 16.95 -34.14 30.54
CA PRO A 20 16.92 -32.69 30.31
C PRO A 20 18.31 -32.01 30.50
N ALA A 21 18.59 -30.90 29.80
CA ALA A 21 19.78 -30.08 30.06
C ALA A 21 19.37 -28.71 30.65
N THR A 22 19.98 -28.42 31.79
CA THR A 22 19.78 -27.27 32.67
C THR A 22 20.34 -25.97 32.08
N ALA A 23 19.76 -24.87 32.56
CA ALA A 23 19.93 -23.47 32.20
C ALA A 23 21.38 -22.94 32.06
N ALA A 24 21.54 -22.02 31.10
CA ALA A 24 22.48 -20.90 31.17
C ALA A 24 21.74 -19.63 30.77
N ALA A 25 21.59 -18.72 31.73
CA ALA A 25 20.96 -17.41 31.57
C ALA A 25 21.89 -16.45 30.82
N ALA A 26 21.41 -15.89 29.70
CA ALA A 26 22.06 -14.78 29.00
C ALA A 26 21.45 -13.46 29.48
N ALA A 27 22.31 -12.55 29.93
CA ALA A 27 21.97 -11.22 30.42
C ALA A 27 21.39 -10.33 29.29
N THR A 28 20.29 -9.66 29.59
CA THR A 28 19.60 -8.70 28.71
C THR A 28 20.24 -7.31 28.82
N GLY A 29 20.84 -6.83 27.71
CA GLY A 29 21.22 -5.42 27.55
C GLY A 29 20.03 -4.52 27.17
N PRO A 30 20.16 -3.19 27.22
CA PRO A 30 19.04 -2.27 27.07
C PRO A 30 18.47 -2.33 25.64
N GLY A 31 17.18 -2.65 25.55
CA GLY A 31 16.47 -2.85 24.30
C GLY A 31 16.42 -1.58 23.46
N VAL A 32 17.05 -1.63 22.28
CA VAL A 32 16.62 -0.81 21.15
C VAL A 32 15.13 -1.13 20.93
N PRO A 33 14.22 -0.15 20.91
CA PRO A 33 12.81 -0.42 20.67
C PRO A 33 12.68 -1.12 19.31
N GLU A 34 12.34 -2.40 19.33
CA GLU A 34 12.10 -3.18 18.11
C GLU A 34 10.96 -2.49 17.37
N LYS A 35 11.31 -1.80 16.28
CA LYS A 35 10.34 -1.05 15.47
C LYS A 35 9.28 -2.05 15.02
N ARG A 36 8.05 -1.86 15.50
CA ARG A 36 6.89 -2.68 15.13
C ARG A 36 6.89 -2.86 13.62
N LYS A 37 6.89 -4.12 13.18
CA LYS A 37 6.85 -4.45 11.76
C LYS A 37 5.65 -3.75 11.12
N PRO A 38 5.80 -3.10 9.95
CA PRO A 38 4.68 -2.48 9.28
C PRO A 38 3.63 -3.56 9.00
N VAL A 39 2.41 -3.34 9.49
CA VAL A 39 1.30 -4.24 9.22
C VAL A 39 0.72 -3.82 7.87
N PHE A 40 0.73 -4.76 6.93
CA PHE A 40 0.09 -4.59 5.64
C PHE A 40 -1.38 -4.94 5.79
N THR A 41 -2.23 -3.98 5.46
CA THR A 41 -3.68 -4.14 5.41
C THR A 41 -4.08 -4.54 3.98
N LYS A 42 -5.28 -5.09 3.81
CA LYS A 42 -5.87 -5.42 2.50
C LYS A 42 -6.91 -4.36 2.12
N VAL A 43 -7.21 -4.24 0.83
CA VAL A 43 -8.15 -3.22 0.33
C VAL A 43 -9.53 -3.38 0.96
N ASP A 44 -10.05 -4.60 1.09
CA ASP A 44 -11.36 -4.91 1.70
C ASP A 44 -11.52 -4.44 3.16
N ARG A 45 -10.42 -4.25 3.89
CA ARG A 45 -10.44 -3.80 5.30
C ARG A 45 -10.38 -2.28 5.46
N LEU A 46 -10.41 -1.53 4.36
CA LEU A 46 -10.39 -0.08 4.40
C LEU A 46 -11.75 0.46 4.83
N GLN A 47 -11.74 1.39 5.78
CA GLN A 47 -12.94 2.00 6.33
C GLN A 47 -12.93 3.52 6.15
N PRO A 48 -14.09 4.16 6.00
CA PRO A 48 -14.20 5.62 5.97
C PRO A 48 -13.52 6.28 7.17
N GLY A 49 -12.77 7.37 6.93
CA GLY A 49 -12.13 8.15 7.99
C GLY A 49 -10.86 7.52 8.61
N THR A 50 -10.46 6.33 8.18
CA THR A 50 -9.22 5.68 8.66
C THR A 50 -7.98 6.16 7.92
N SER A 51 -6.83 6.13 8.60
CA SER A 51 -5.53 6.57 8.07
C SER A 51 -4.36 5.72 8.58
N GLY A 52 -3.20 5.84 7.93
CA GLY A 52 -1.99 5.11 8.31
C GLY A 52 -1.89 3.70 7.72
N HIS A 53 -2.64 3.42 6.66
CA HIS A 53 -2.65 2.10 6.02
C HIS A 53 -1.38 1.88 5.20
N ASN A 54 -0.84 0.66 5.29
CA ASN A 54 0.21 0.21 4.40
C ASN A 54 -0.37 -0.90 3.53
N LEU A 55 -0.31 -0.75 2.22
CA LEU A 55 -0.96 -1.64 1.26
C LEU A 55 0.01 -1.96 0.14
N THR A 56 -0.07 -3.18 -0.39
CA THR A 56 0.56 -3.54 -1.67
C THR A 56 -0.55 -3.70 -2.68
N VAL A 57 -0.51 -2.90 -3.74
CA VAL A 57 -1.59 -2.81 -4.73
C VAL A 57 -1.02 -2.82 -6.14
N LYS A 58 -1.82 -3.30 -7.08
CA LYS A 58 -1.52 -3.26 -8.50
C LYS A 58 -2.39 -2.21 -9.17
N VAL A 59 -1.79 -1.46 -10.08
CA VAL A 59 -2.48 -0.44 -10.86
C VAL A 59 -3.16 -1.10 -12.05
N VAL A 60 -4.48 -0.95 -12.15
CA VAL A 60 -5.26 -1.44 -13.28
C VAL A 60 -5.33 -0.36 -14.35
N ASN A 61 -5.72 0.84 -13.96
CA ASN A 61 -5.95 1.96 -14.86
C ASN A 61 -5.42 3.26 -14.25
N SER A 62 -4.98 4.20 -15.09
CA SER A 62 -4.51 5.52 -14.67
C SER A 62 -5.12 6.57 -15.61
N LYS A 63 -5.86 7.51 -15.02
CA LYS A 63 -6.51 8.60 -15.74
C LYS A 63 -5.99 9.93 -15.21
N ASP A 64 -5.23 10.63 -16.03
CA ASP A 64 -4.79 11.98 -15.72
C ASP A 64 -5.99 12.93 -15.69
N VAL A 65 -6.17 13.62 -14.56
CA VAL A 65 -7.19 14.66 -14.41
C VAL A 65 -6.48 16.00 -14.51
N PRO A 66 -6.51 16.66 -15.68
CA PRO A 66 -5.87 17.96 -15.82
C PRO A 66 -6.55 18.96 -14.89
N MET A 67 -5.84 19.40 -13.85
CA MET A 67 -6.28 20.51 -13.01
C MET A 67 -6.29 21.76 -13.89
N ASN A 68 -7.48 22.20 -14.29
CA ASN A 68 -7.63 23.29 -15.25
C ASN A 68 -7.12 24.59 -14.60
N ALA A 69 -5.86 24.95 -14.87
CA ALA A 69 -5.19 26.18 -14.44
C ALA A 69 -5.83 27.48 -15.02
N ARG A 70 -7.01 27.36 -15.62
CA ARG A 70 -7.81 28.40 -16.27
C ARG A 70 -9.10 28.75 -15.54
N ALA A 71 -9.57 27.97 -14.56
CA ALA A 71 -10.86 28.22 -13.91
C ALA A 71 -10.82 29.27 -12.78
N ASN A 72 -9.65 29.72 -12.33
CA ASN A 72 -9.53 30.76 -11.30
C ASN A 72 -8.66 31.96 -11.71
N ARG A 73 -8.61 32.26 -13.02
CA ARG A 73 -8.01 33.49 -13.56
C ARG A 73 -9.01 34.31 -14.39
N SER A 74 -10.21 34.44 -13.86
CA SER A 74 -11.00 35.64 -14.08
C SER A 74 -11.38 36.21 -12.73
N SER A 75 -10.52 37.08 -12.19
CA SER A 75 -10.94 38.37 -11.65
C SER A 75 -9.78 39.08 -10.94
N SER A 76 -9.40 40.20 -11.55
CA SER A 76 -8.90 41.42 -10.92
C SER A 76 -7.40 41.57 -10.62
N SER A 77 -6.96 42.75 -11.05
CA SER A 77 -5.84 43.52 -10.54
C SER A 77 -4.44 43.15 -11.02
N SER A 78 -4.08 43.79 -12.13
CA SER A 78 -2.93 44.70 -12.18
C SER A 78 -1.93 44.56 -11.03
N SER A 79 -0.73 44.10 -11.35
CA SER A 79 0.43 44.95 -11.15
C SER A 79 1.67 44.26 -11.68
N LYS A 80 2.55 45.12 -12.16
CA LYS A 80 3.91 44.94 -12.65
C LYS A 80 4.87 44.27 -11.63
N ALA A 81 4.36 43.45 -10.71
CA ALA A 81 5.06 42.82 -9.58
C ALA A 81 5.16 41.28 -9.71
N MET A 82 4.73 40.67 -10.82
CA MET A 82 4.68 39.21 -10.98
C MET A 82 5.92 38.59 -11.67
N LEU A 83 6.98 39.35 -11.98
CA LEU A 83 8.22 38.79 -12.55
C LEU A 83 9.10 38.07 -11.50
N SER A 84 8.78 38.18 -10.22
CA SER A 84 9.57 37.61 -9.13
C SER A 84 8.89 36.44 -8.40
N ARG A 85 7.67 36.06 -8.80
CA ARG A 85 6.96 34.93 -8.20
C ARG A 85 7.10 33.72 -9.12
N PRO A 86 7.77 32.62 -8.69
CA PRO A 86 7.81 31.41 -9.51
C PRO A 86 6.38 31.01 -9.89
N PRO A 87 6.16 30.56 -11.13
CA PRO A 87 4.83 30.19 -11.59
C PRO A 87 4.22 29.20 -10.60
N PRO A 88 2.92 29.33 -10.26
CA PRO A 88 2.27 28.36 -9.39
C PRO A 88 2.49 26.99 -10.03
N ARG A 89 3.19 26.09 -9.30
CA ARG A 89 3.37 24.70 -9.71
C ARG A 89 1.97 24.13 -9.92
N VAL A 90 1.60 23.93 -11.17
CA VAL A 90 0.34 23.27 -11.53
C VAL A 90 0.39 21.87 -10.92
N ALA A 91 -0.43 21.63 -9.91
CA ALA A 91 -0.53 20.32 -9.30
C ALA A 91 -1.07 19.35 -10.36
N ARG A 92 -0.27 18.35 -10.73
CA ARG A 92 -0.72 17.24 -11.58
C ARG A 92 -1.45 16.24 -10.70
N ILE A 93 -2.66 15.86 -11.09
CA ILE A 93 -3.47 14.90 -10.35
C ILE A 93 -3.88 13.81 -11.34
N ALA A 94 -3.79 12.56 -10.92
CA ALA A 94 -4.36 11.44 -11.65
C ALA A 94 -5.26 10.63 -10.74
N GLU A 95 -6.35 10.13 -11.30
CA GLU A 95 -7.22 9.14 -10.69
C GLU A 95 -6.82 7.77 -11.23
N CYS A 96 -6.25 6.94 -10.36
CA CYS A 96 -5.79 5.61 -10.71
C CYS A 96 -6.71 4.57 -10.08
N LEU A 97 -7.17 3.59 -10.86
CA LEU A 97 -7.82 2.41 -10.32
C LEU A 97 -6.73 1.45 -9.86
N ILE A 98 -6.70 1.19 -8.56
CA ILE A 98 -5.73 0.29 -7.93
C ILE A 98 -6.47 -0.79 -7.17
N GLY A 99 -5.82 -1.92 -6.92
CA GLY A 99 -6.41 -2.93 -6.06
C GLY A 99 -5.48 -4.09 -5.74
N ASP A 100 -6.00 -5.01 -4.94
CA ASP A 100 -5.39 -6.28 -4.63
C ASP A 100 -6.40 -7.42 -4.94
N GLU A 101 -6.06 -8.64 -4.53
CA GLU A 101 -6.94 -9.81 -4.64
C GLU A 101 -8.28 -9.68 -3.88
N THR A 102 -8.38 -8.71 -2.95
CA THR A 102 -9.57 -8.54 -2.10
C THR A 102 -10.54 -7.50 -2.67
N GLY A 103 -10.03 -6.49 -3.35
CA GLY A 103 -10.86 -5.47 -3.99
C GLY A 103 -10.06 -4.39 -4.68
N SER A 104 -10.78 -3.42 -5.23
CA SER A 104 -10.23 -2.25 -5.90
C SER A 104 -10.73 -0.95 -5.28
N ILE A 105 -9.95 0.12 -5.42
CA ILE A 105 -10.26 1.45 -4.92
C ILE A 105 -9.61 2.49 -5.84
N ILE A 106 -10.23 3.67 -5.97
CA ILE A 106 -9.67 4.81 -6.69
C ILE A 106 -8.61 5.47 -5.81
N PHE A 107 -7.40 5.55 -6.34
CA PHE A 107 -6.29 6.30 -5.76
C PHE A 107 -6.14 7.66 -6.42
N THR A 108 -5.94 8.70 -5.61
CA THR A 108 -5.63 10.05 -6.09
C THR A 108 -4.12 10.27 -6.05
N ALA A 109 -3.45 10.06 -7.18
CA ALA A 109 -2.03 10.31 -7.34
C ALA A 109 -1.75 11.80 -7.55
N ARG A 110 -0.68 12.31 -6.92
CA ARG A 110 -0.27 13.72 -7.04
C ARG A 110 1.16 13.85 -7.54
N ASN A 111 1.37 14.81 -8.44
CA ASN A 111 2.67 15.24 -8.97
C ASN A 111 3.51 14.05 -9.47
N GLU A 112 4.62 13.74 -8.80
CA GLU A 112 5.55 12.67 -9.15
C GLU A 112 4.94 11.27 -8.98
N GLN A 113 3.92 11.13 -8.12
CA GLN A 113 3.23 9.84 -7.96
C GLN A 113 2.52 9.41 -9.26
N VAL A 114 2.08 10.36 -10.09
CA VAL A 114 1.43 10.07 -11.37
C VAL A 114 2.38 9.31 -12.30
N ASP A 115 3.65 9.71 -12.33
CA ASP A 115 4.68 9.09 -13.17
C ASP A 115 5.01 7.65 -12.69
N ILE A 116 4.80 7.36 -11.40
CA ILE A 116 5.00 6.05 -10.76
C ILE A 116 3.78 5.13 -10.95
N MET A 117 2.57 5.70 -10.93
CA MET A 117 1.30 4.97 -10.97
C MET A 117 0.91 4.60 -12.42
N GLN A 118 1.78 3.83 -13.07
CA GLN A 118 1.53 3.33 -14.43
C GLN A 118 0.67 2.06 -14.39
N PRO A 119 -0.28 1.89 -15.34
CA PRO A 119 -1.06 0.67 -15.46
C PRO A 119 -0.17 -0.57 -15.54
N GLY A 120 -0.53 -1.63 -14.81
CA GLY A 120 0.22 -2.88 -14.71
C GLY A 120 1.34 -2.88 -13.68
N ALA A 121 1.74 -1.73 -13.12
CA ALA A 121 2.75 -1.66 -12.08
C ALA A 121 2.21 -2.16 -10.73
N THR A 122 3.08 -2.78 -9.93
CA THR A 122 2.81 -3.08 -8.51
C THR A 122 3.48 -2.04 -7.65
N VAL A 123 2.72 -1.43 -6.74
CA VAL A 123 3.21 -0.38 -5.85
C VAL A 123 2.86 -0.70 -4.40
N ILE A 124 3.76 -0.29 -3.51
CA ILE A 124 3.55 -0.29 -2.07
C ILE A 124 3.22 1.13 -1.64
N LEU A 125 2.04 1.30 -1.05
CA LEU A 125 1.60 2.54 -0.45
C LEU A 125 1.85 2.47 1.05
N ARG A 126 2.60 3.43 1.60
CA ARG A 126 2.86 3.55 3.03
C ARG A 126 2.18 4.78 3.61
N ASN A 127 1.60 4.63 4.80
CA ASN A 127 0.87 5.67 5.51
C ASN A 127 -0.19 6.35 4.61
N ALA A 128 -0.95 5.53 3.89
CA ALA A 128 -2.08 5.96 3.09
C ALA A 128 -3.29 6.26 3.98
N LYS A 129 -4.17 7.13 3.52
CA LYS A 129 -5.41 7.53 4.18
C LYS A 129 -6.60 7.36 3.25
N ILE A 130 -7.76 7.15 3.85
CA ILE A 130 -9.03 7.22 3.15
C ILE A 130 -9.53 8.66 3.18
N ASP A 131 -9.71 9.22 1.99
CA ASP A 131 -10.33 10.52 1.76
C ASP A 131 -11.78 10.27 1.33
N MET A 132 -12.73 10.91 2.02
CA MET A 132 -14.14 10.82 1.67
C MET A 132 -14.46 11.87 0.62
N PHE A 133 -14.91 11.43 -0.56
CA PHE A 133 -15.26 12.31 -1.65
C PHE A 133 -16.67 12.02 -2.15
N LYS A 134 -17.59 12.97 -1.95
CA LYS A 134 -19.00 12.87 -2.40
C LYS A 134 -19.68 11.56 -1.97
N GLY A 135 -19.47 11.14 -0.72
CA GLY A 135 -20.05 9.91 -0.18
C GLY A 135 -19.27 8.64 -0.51
N THR A 136 -18.26 8.67 -1.39
CA THR A 136 -17.45 7.47 -1.69
C THR A 136 -16.04 7.57 -1.11
N MET A 137 -15.42 6.40 -0.90
CA MET A 137 -14.04 6.33 -0.42
C MET A 137 -13.05 6.49 -1.56
N ARG A 138 -12.00 7.26 -1.33
CA ARG A 138 -10.82 7.36 -2.19
C ARG A 138 -9.57 7.15 -1.37
N LEU A 139 -8.56 6.49 -1.94
CA LEU A 139 -7.28 6.35 -1.31
C LEU A 139 -6.37 7.52 -1.70
N ALA A 140 -5.66 8.08 -0.72
CA ALA A 140 -4.65 9.11 -0.93
C ALA A 140 -3.44 8.85 -0.04
N VAL A 141 -2.26 9.28 -0.48
CA VAL A 141 -1.06 9.26 0.36
C VAL A 141 -0.97 10.55 1.19
N ASP A 142 -0.71 10.40 2.49
CA ASP A 142 -0.55 11.54 3.39
C ASP A 142 0.83 12.23 3.21
N LYS A 143 1.04 13.40 3.83
CA LYS A 143 2.29 14.17 3.72
C LYS A 143 3.54 13.38 4.12
N TRP A 144 3.39 12.44 5.06
CA TRP A 144 4.46 11.55 5.55
C TRP A 144 4.46 10.18 4.88
N GLY A 145 3.51 9.93 3.99
CA GLY A 145 3.40 8.67 3.28
C GLY A 145 4.28 8.62 2.04
N LEU A 146 4.53 7.40 1.58
CA LEU A 146 5.44 7.11 0.48
C LEU A 146 4.78 6.14 -0.49
N VAL A 147 5.01 6.37 -1.78
CA VAL A 147 4.70 5.41 -2.85
C VAL A 147 6.02 4.80 -3.28
N GLU A 148 6.12 3.48 -3.17
CA GLU A 148 7.31 2.72 -3.55
C GLU A 148 6.91 1.75 -4.67
N VAL A 149 7.72 1.63 -5.72
CA VAL A 149 7.51 0.60 -6.74
C VAL A 149 8.02 -0.72 -6.17
N ALA A 150 7.18 -1.74 -6.21
CA ALA A 150 7.53 -3.06 -5.73
C ALA A 150 7.84 -4.00 -6.89
N GLU A 151 8.38 -5.16 -6.56
CA GLU A 151 8.47 -6.26 -7.52
C GLU A 151 7.07 -6.60 -8.06
N PRO A 152 6.97 -6.97 -9.35
CA PRO A 152 5.71 -7.33 -9.96
C PRO A 152 5.14 -8.53 -9.20
N ALA A 153 4.01 -8.33 -8.55
CA ALA A 153 3.36 -9.38 -7.80
C ALA A 153 2.31 -10.08 -8.67
N ASP A 154 2.31 -11.41 -8.64
CA ASP A 154 1.39 -12.27 -9.40
C ASP A 154 0.03 -12.41 -8.70
N PHE A 155 -0.58 -11.30 -8.27
CA PHE A 155 -1.98 -11.30 -7.82
C PHE A 155 -2.88 -10.62 -8.86
N GLU A 156 -4.06 -11.21 -9.04
CA GLU A 156 -5.12 -10.67 -9.89
C GLU A 156 -5.96 -9.69 -9.07
N VAL A 157 -6.17 -8.49 -9.61
CA VAL A 157 -6.95 -7.46 -8.92
C VAL A 157 -8.42 -7.79 -9.05
N LYS A 158 -9.12 -7.82 -7.91
CA LYS A 158 -10.57 -8.05 -7.91
C LYS A 158 -11.32 -6.75 -8.19
N GLU A 159 -11.45 -6.42 -9.48
CA GLU A 159 -12.15 -5.22 -9.94
C GLU A 159 -13.65 -5.22 -9.59
N ASP A 160 -14.27 -6.40 -9.43
CA ASP A 160 -15.68 -6.54 -9.07
C ASP A 160 -16.02 -5.94 -7.70
N ASN A 161 -15.07 -5.97 -6.76
CA ASN A 161 -15.26 -5.43 -5.42
C ASN A 161 -14.63 -4.03 -5.32
N ASN A 162 -15.27 -3.05 -5.95
CA ASN A 162 -14.78 -1.67 -5.99
C ASN A 162 -15.34 -0.82 -4.85
N LEU A 163 -14.50 -0.54 -3.85
CA LEU A 163 -14.86 0.25 -2.67
C LEU A 163 -15.13 1.73 -2.95
N SER A 164 -14.67 2.25 -4.09
CA SER A 164 -14.94 3.63 -4.49
C SER A 164 -16.29 3.83 -5.17
N LEU A 165 -16.99 2.75 -5.52
CA LEU A 165 -18.38 2.80 -5.99
C LEU A 165 -19.37 2.68 -4.83
N VAL A 166 -18.90 2.24 -3.65
CA VAL A 166 -19.73 2.14 -2.46
C VAL A 166 -19.95 3.52 -1.87
N GLU A 167 -21.21 3.92 -1.80
CA GLU A 167 -21.65 5.15 -1.16
C GLU A 167 -21.87 4.89 0.34
N TYR A 168 -21.19 5.69 1.17
CA TYR A 168 -21.32 5.69 2.61
C TYR A 168 -22.04 6.97 3.03
N GLU A 169 -23.10 6.79 3.81
CA GLU A 169 -23.79 7.88 4.47
C GLU A 169 -23.31 7.99 5.92
N LEU A 170 -23.09 9.23 6.37
CA LEU A 170 -22.78 9.50 7.77
C LEU A 170 -24.06 9.30 8.59
N VAL A 171 -24.19 8.14 9.23
CA VAL A 171 -25.27 7.91 10.19
C VAL A 171 -24.84 8.48 11.54
N ASN A 172 -25.41 9.63 11.90
CA ASN A 172 -25.31 10.13 13.26
C ASN A 172 -26.24 9.30 14.14
N VAL A 173 -25.70 8.30 14.83
CA VAL A 173 -26.44 7.58 15.85
C VAL A 173 -26.67 8.57 16.99
N THR A 174 -27.89 9.08 17.07
CA THR A 174 -28.33 9.85 18.24
C THR A 174 -28.82 8.79 19.20
N GLU A 175 -27.99 8.46 20.20
CA GLU A 175 -28.38 7.55 21.26
C GLU A 175 -29.57 8.18 21.99
N GLU A 176 -30.74 7.54 21.95
CA GLU A 176 -31.94 7.90 22.74
C GLU A 176 -31.83 7.33 24.15
#